data_AF-A0A355YJM0-F1
#
_entry.id   AF-A0A355YJM0-F1
#
_cell.length_a   1.000
_cell.length_b   1.000
_cell.length_c   1.000
_cell.angle_alpha   90.00
_cell.angle_beta   90.00
_cell.angle_gamma   90.00
#
_symmetry.space_group_name_H-M   'P 1'
#
loop_
_entity.id
_entity.type
_entity.pdbx_description
1 polymer ?
#
loop_
_entity_poly.entity_id
_entity_poly.type
_entity_poly.pdbx_seq_one_letter_code
_entity_poly.pdbx_strand_id
1 'polypeptide(L)'
;MMDMMMIGTLGSYTKTMKMQMKWQQKKASGDYTPGKSVSSSSGRLKNIDSESETALLELPKTDKSTQMMQQIRTKMASGKKLSSDEMEFLKENDPETYRKAKNIEMEQEAYEQELKRCKTREEVQRARLSHAAASLATVKNVENDPHIPEGKKLELVMEELMR
;
A
#
# COMPACT_ATOMS: atom_id res chain seq x y z
N MET A 1 16.15 -2.10 31.10
CA MET A 1 15.76 -2.80 29.86
C MET A 1 14.41 -2.21 29.44
N MET A 2 14.43 -1.14 28.65
CA MET A 2 13.23 -0.56 28.04
C MET A 2 13.50 -0.36 26.56
N ASP A 3 12.59 -0.92 25.77
CA ASP A 3 12.63 -1.13 24.33
C ASP A 3 12.59 0.20 23.56
N MET A 4 13.71 0.55 22.94
CA MET A 4 13.85 1.66 21.99
C MET A 4 13.81 1.10 20.56
N MET A 5 12.72 0.44 20.19
CA MET A 5 12.45 -0.06 18.82
C MET A 5 11.15 0.49 18.21
N MET A 6 10.71 1.69 18.59
CA MET A 6 9.49 2.31 18.02
C MET A 6 9.75 3.49 17.06
N ILE A 7 11.01 3.75 16.69
CA ILE A 7 11.37 4.89 15.81
C ILE A 7 11.51 4.50 14.31
N GLY A 8 11.56 3.21 13.95
CA GLY A 8 12.05 2.84 12.62
C GLY A 8 11.04 2.42 11.55
N THR A 9 9.83 1.98 11.92
CA THR A 9 8.97 1.30 10.94
C THR A 9 8.05 2.29 10.25
N LEU A 10 8.25 2.49 8.94
CA LEU A 10 7.42 3.31 8.05
C LEU A 10 5.91 2.99 8.18
N GLY A 11 5.55 1.76 8.58
CA GLY A 11 4.18 1.34 8.92
C GLY A 11 3.56 2.03 10.15
N SER A 12 4.35 2.54 11.10
CA SER A 12 3.84 3.34 12.22
C SER A 12 3.51 4.77 11.79
N TYR A 13 4.28 5.32 10.85
CA TYR A 13 4.04 6.64 10.26
C TYR A 13 2.71 6.67 9.50
N THR A 14 2.47 5.69 8.63
CA THR A 14 1.23 5.61 7.84
C THR A 14 -0.02 5.37 8.70
N LYS A 15 0.10 4.60 9.79
CA LYS A 15 -0.99 4.42 10.77
C LYS A 15 -1.36 5.75 11.44
N THR A 16 -0.36 6.52 11.87
CA THR A 16 -0.56 7.83 12.50
C THR A 16 -1.20 8.81 11.51
N MET A 17 -0.72 8.85 10.28
CA MET A 17 -1.26 9.71 9.21
C MET A 17 -2.72 9.36 8.86
N LYS A 18 -3.05 8.07 8.75
CA LYS A 18 -4.42 7.60 8.52
C LYS A 18 -5.37 8.00 9.66
N MET A 19 -4.90 7.97 10.90
CA MET A 19 -5.68 8.45 12.06
C MET A 19 -5.92 9.96 12.00
N GLN A 20 -4.91 10.77 11.65
CA GLN A 20 -5.07 12.22 11.50
C GLN A 20 -6.05 12.56 10.37
N MET A 21 -5.98 11.88 9.23
CA MET A 21 -6.88 12.11 8.10
C MET A 21 -8.34 11.78 8.47
N LYS A 22 -8.58 10.64 9.15
CA LYS A 22 -9.90 10.31 9.70
C LYS A 22 -10.40 11.35 10.70
N TRP A 23 -9.50 11.90 11.52
CA TRP A 23 -9.86 12.96 12.47
C TRP A 23 -10.27 14.24 11.76
N GLN A 24 -9.53 14.65 10.73
CA GLN A 24 -9.92 15.80 9.90
C GLN A 24 -11.25 15.58 9.21
N GLN A 25 -11.49 14.38 8.67
CA GLN A 25 -12.74 14.02 8.02
C GLN A 25 -13.93 14.07 9.00
N LYS A 26 -13.75 13.59 10.24
CA LYS A 26 -14.77 13.70 11.31
C LYS A 26 -15.07 15.15 11.70
N LYS A 27 -14.05 16.01 11.78
CA LYS A 27 -14.25 17.45 12.03
C LYS A 27 -15.05 18.11 10.91
N ALA A 28 -14.80 17.73 9.65
CA ALA A 28 -15.51 18.27 8.49
C ALA A 28 -16.96 17.75 8.41
N SER A 29 -17.23 16.51 8.80
CA SER A 29 -18.57 15.91 8.74
C SER A 29 -19.49 16.28 9.91
N GLY A 30 -18.98 16.88 10.98
CA GLY A 30 -19.77 17.32 12.15
C GLY A 30 -20.43 16.20 12.98
N ASP A 31 -20.29 14.94 12.57
CA ASP A 31 -20.82 13.77 13.26
C ASP A 31 -19.75 13.14 14.19
N TYR A 32 -19.93 13.34 15.50
CA TYR A 32 -19.07 12.81 16.56
C TYR A 32 -19.68 11.57 17.24
N THR A 33 -20.66 10.92 16.63
CA THR A 33 -21.29 9.74 17.25
C THR A 33 -20.29 8.60 17.45
N PRO A 34 -20.16 8.04 18.67
CA PRO A 34 -19.28 6.92 18.92
C PRO A 34 -19.96 5.66 18.37
N GLY A 35 -19.49 5.17 17.22
CA GLY A 35 -19.91 3.88 16.66
C GLY A 35 -20.24 3.89 15.16
N LYS A 36 -20.45 5.05 14.54
CA LYS A 36 -20.60 5.13 13.09
C LYS A 36 -19.34 5.71 12.48
N SER A 37 -18.44 4.81 12.08
CA SER A 37 -17.39 5.14 11.11
C SER A 37 -18.05 5.76 9.90
N VAL A 38 -17.80 7.05 9.66
CA VAL A 38 -18.22 7.85 8.51
C VAL A 38 -18.24 7.00 7.25
N SER A 39 -19.42 6.50 6.90
CA SER A 39 -19.71 5.86 5.64
C SER A 39 -20.05 6.98 4.67
N SER A 40 -19.03 7.54 4.04
CA SER A 40 -19.21 8.35 2.85
C SER A 40 -18.24 7.78 1.81
N SER A 41 -18.84 7.14 0.82
CA SER A 41 -18.26 6.41 -0.32
C SER A 41 -17.35 5.22 0.02
N SER A 42 -17.92 4.15 0.59
CA SER A 42 -17.50 2.78 0.28
C SER A 42 -18.61 1.82 0.69
N GLY A 43 -19.70 1.80 -0.09
CA GLY A 43 -20.61 0.68 -0.05
C GLY A 43 -19.84 -0.60 -0.35
N ARG A 44 -20.13 -1.67 0.40
CA ARG A 44 -19.40 -2.95 0.50
C ARG A 44 -18.13 -2.88 1.32
N LEU A 45 -18.26 -2.99 2.63
CA LEU A 45 -17.48 -3.95 3.42
C LEU A 45 -18.12 -4.01 4.82
N LYS A 46 -18.51 -5.23 5.21
CA LYS A 46 -19.10 -5.65 6.49
C LYS A 46 -20.62 -5.55 6.56
N ASN A 47 -21.27 -6.68 6.30
CA ASN A 47 -21.88 -7.50 7.36
C ASN A 47 -21.82 -8.95 6.88
N ILE A 48 -20.92 -9.72 7.48
CA ILE A 48 -20.98 -11.18 7.48
C ILE A 48 -21.77 -11.46 8.75
N ASP A 49 -23.09 -11.55 8.62
CA ASP A 49 -23.93 -12.24 9.57
C ASP A 49 -24.84 -13.14 8.75
N SER A 50 -24.74 -14.42 9.06
CA SER A 50 -25.60 -15.54 8.69
C SER A 50 -27.07 -15.14 8.56
N GLU A 51 -27.79 -15.73 7.59
CA GLU A 51 -29.24 -15.62 7.33
C GLU A 51 -29.71 -14.78 6.12
N SER A 52 -29.00 -14.83 4.98
CA SER A 52 -29.60 -14.39 3.69
C SER A 52 -29.12 -15.18 2.46
N GLU A 53 -28.88 -16.49 2.61
CA GLU A 53 -28.83 -17.41 1.47
C GLU A 53 -30.25 -17.60 0.94
N THR A 54 -30.71 -16.80 -0.02
CA THR A 54 -31.76 -17.13 -1.03
C THR A 54 -32.27 -15.92 -1.82
N ALA A 55 -31.82 -14.69 -1.55
CA ALA A 55 -32.33 -13.49 -2.22
C ALA A 55 -31.28 -12.65 -2.96
N LEU A 56 -30.26 -13.28 -3.56
CA LEU A 56 -29.34 -12.60 -4.48
C LEU A 56 -29.16 -13.41 -5.78
N LEU A 57 -30.28 -13.78 -6.41
CA LEU A 57 -30.27 -13.95 -7.85
C LEU A 57 -30.06 -12.57 -8.47
N GLU A 58 -29.11 -12.50 -9.42
CA GLU A 58 -28.67 -11.33 -10.21
C GLU A 58 -27.48 -10.53 -9.66
N LEU A 59 -26.36 -11.20 -9.43
CA LEU A 59 -25.06 -10.61 -9.78
C LEU A 59 -24.80 -10.94 -11.26
N PRO A 60 -24.74 -9.96 -12.18
CA PRO A 60 -24.24 -10.22 -13.53
C PRO A 60 -22.82 -10.76 -13.36
N LYS A 61 -22.56 -11.94 -13.91
CA LYS A 61 -21.26 -12.62 -14.06
C LYS A 61 -20.12 -11.64 -13.80
N THR A 62 -19.57 -11.60 -12.59
CA THR A 62 -18.42 -10.73 -12.33
C THR A 62 -17.29 -11.24 -13.21
N ASP A 63 -16.96 -10.48 -14.24
CA ASP A 63 -15.95 -10.83 -15.23
C ASP A 63 -14.69 -11.31 -14.51
N LYS A 64 -14.15 -12.46 -14.94
CA LYS A 64 -12.88 -13.00 -14.41
C LYS A 64 -11.78 -11.93 -14.37
N SER A 65 -11.81 -11.01 -15.34
CA SER A 65 -10.99 -9.79 -15.40
C SER A 65 -11.07 -8.91 -14.14
N THR A 66 -12.28 -8.66 -13.62
CA THR A 66 -12.46 -7.84 -12.40
C THR A 66 -11.89 -8.53 -11.16
N GLN A 67 -12.08 -9.84 -11.04
CA GLN A 67 -11.50 -10.62 -9.93
C GLN A 67 -9.96 -10.63 -10.00
N MET A 68 -9.40 -10.80 -11.20
CA MET A 68 -7.95 -10.78 -11.42
C MET A 68 -7.36 -9.40 -11.10
N MET A 69 -8.02 -8.32 -11.51
CA MET A 69 -7.61 -6.96 -11.16
C MET A 69 -7.62 -6.72 -9.65
N GLN A 70 -8.62 -7.23 -8.92
CA GLN A 70 -8.67 -7.12 -7.45
C GLN A 70 -7.55 -7.91 -6.78
N GLN A 71 -7.22 -9.10 -7.28
CA GLN A 71 -6.09 -9.89 -6.78
C GLN A 71 -4.76 -9.16 -6.99
N ILE A 72 -4.56 -8.58 -8.17
CA ILE A 72 -3.39 -7.77 -8.50
C ILE A 72 -3.26 -6.58 -7.55
N ARG A 73 -4.34 -5.81 -7.36
CA ARG A 73 -4.35 -4.68 -6.42
C ARG A 73 -4.04 -5.11 -4.99
N THR A 74 -4.56 -6.27 -4.56
CA THR A 74 -4.29 -6.81 -3.22
C THR A 74 -2.83 -7.25 -3.07
N LYS A 75 -2.24 -7.84 -4.10
CA LYS A 75 -0.82 -8.23 -4.11
C LYS A 75 0.10 -7.01 -4.11
N MET A 76 -0.20 -6.01 -4.95
CA MET A 76 0.50 -4.72 -4.96
C MET A 76 0.42 -4.04 -3.58
N ALA A 77 -0.77 -3.99 -2.96
CA ALA A 77 -0.95 -3.38 -1.65
C ALA A 77 -0.27 -4.15 -0.50
N SER A 78 0.02 -5.45 -0.70
CA SER A 78 0.73 -6.28 0.28
C SER A 78 2.23 -6.40 -0.01
N GLY A 79 2.75 -5.73 -1.03
CA GLY A 79 4.17 -5.78 -1.43
C GLY A 79 4.61 -7.16 -1.94
N LYS A 80 3.68 -7.98 -2.44
CA LYS A 80 4.00 -9.31 -2.98
C LYS A 80 4.33 -9.21 -4.47
N LYS A 81 5.30 -10.02 -4.91
CA LYS A 81 5.63 -10.17 -6.34
C LYS A 81 4.39 -10.64 -7.12
N LEU A 82 4.20 -10.07 -8.32
CA LEU A 82 3.10 -10.42 -9.20
C LEU A 82 3.42 -11.74 -9.92
N SER A 83 2.39 -12.55 -10.17
CA SER A 83 2.52 -13.76 -10.98
C SER A 83 2.73 -13.41 -12.46
N SER A 84 3.29 -14.33 -13.25
CA SER A 84 3.45 -14.16 -14.71
C SER A 84 2.12 -13.79 -15.38
N ASP A 85 1.06 -14.53 -15.05
CA ASP A 85 -0.29 -14.30 -15.59
C ASP A 85 -0.85 -12.92 -15.21
N GLU A 86 -0.53 -12.43 -14.00
CA GLU A 86 -0.96 -11.12 -13.50
C GLU A 86 -0.19 -9.99 -14.19
N MET A 87 1.07 -10.23 -14.50
CA MET A 87 1.92 -9.30 -15.22
C MET A 87 1.49 -9.18 -16.69
N GLU A 88 1.14 -10.30 -17.33
CA GLU A 88 0.56 -10.30 -18.69
C GLU A 88 -0.79 -9.59 -18.72
N PHE A 89 -1.64 -9.85 -17.74
CA PHE A 89 -2.92 -9.15 -17.59
C PHE A 89 -2.73 -7.63 -17.43
N LEU A 90 -1.74 -7.20 -16.64
CA LEU A 90 -1.39 -5.77 -16.53
C LEU A 90 -0.88 -5.18 -17.84
N LYS A 91 -0.07 -5.92 -18.61
CA LYS A 91 0.46 -5.43 -19.89
C LYS A 91 -0.65 -5.07 -20.88
N GLU A 92 -1.75 -5.82 -20.86
CA GLU A 92 -2.86 -5.66 -21.79
C GLU A 92 -3.92 -4.64 -21.31
N ASN A 93 -4.12 -4.51 -19.99
CA ASN A 93 -5.14 -3.65 -19.40
C ASN A 93 -4.60 -2.30 -18.89
N ASP A 94 -3.38 -2.27 -18.34
CA ASP A 94 -2.77 -1.08 -17.74
C ASP A 94 -1.23 -1.09 -17.88
N PRO A 95 -0.69 -0.60 -19.01
CA PRO A 95 0.74 -0.63 -19.29
C PRO A 95 1.57 0.26 -18.33
N GLU A 96 0.98 1.27 -17.71
CA GLU A 96 1.66 2.12 -16.74
C GLU A 96 1.93 1.36 -15.44
N THR A 97 0.92 0.64 -14.93
CA THR A 97 1.07 -0.20 -13.74
C THR A 97 2.04 -1.37 -14.00
N TYR A 98 2.02 -1.97 -15.19
CA TYR A 98 3.02 -2.97 -15.60
C TYR A 98 4.46 -2.43 -15.50
N ARG A 99 4.71 -1.23 -16.04
CA ARG A 99 6.04 -0.61 -16.02
C ARG A 99 6.50 -0.34 -14.59
N LYS A 100 5.61 0.15 -13.73
CA LYS A 100 5.90 0.36 -12.31
C LYS A 100 6.24 -0.96 -11.60
N ALA A 101 5.41 -1.99 -11.76
CA ALA A 101 5.65 -3.30 -11.15
C ALA A 101 6.99 -3.90 -11.58
N LYS A 102 7.35 -3.79 -12.86
CA LYS A 102 8.63 -4.26 -13.40
C LYS A 102 9.84 -3.49 -12.84
N ASN A 103 9.71 -2.18 -12.65
CA ASN A 103 10.77 -1.38 -12.03
C ASN A 103 10.99 -1.78 -10.56
N ILE A 104 9.91 -2.03 -9.83
CA ILE A 104 9.98 -2.49 -8.42
C ILE A 104 10.65 -3.87 -8.36
N GLU A 105 10.29 -4.79 -9.26
CA GLU A 105 10.91 -6.11 -9.32
C GLU A 105 12.42 -6.03 -9.56
N MET A 106 12.85 -5.16 -10.49
CA MET A 106 14.27 -4.94 -10.77
C MET A 106 15.01 -4.34 -9.57
N GLU A 107 14.39 -3.40 -8.85
CA GLU A 107 14.95 -2.80 -7.64
C GLU A 107 15.09 -3.83 -6.51
N GLN A 108 14.08 -4.67 -6.31
CA GLN A 108 14.14 -5.78 -5.36
C GLN A 108 15.22 -6.80 -5.74
N GLU A 109 15.36 -7.14 -7.02
CA GLU A 109 16.41 -8.06 -7.47
C GLU A 109 17.81 -7.48 -7.24
N ALA A 110 18.02 -6.18 -7.55
CA ALA A 110 19.28 -5.51 -7.28
C ALA A 110 19.62 -5.52 -5.78
N TYR A 111 18.64 -5.26 -4.93
CA TYR A 111 18.80 -5.31 -3.48
C TYR A 111 19.06 -6.74 -2.97
N GLU A 112 18.37 -7.75 -3.51
CA GLU A 112 18.66 -9.17 -3.22
C GLU A 112 20.09 -9.55 -3.64
N GLN A 113 20.58 -9.08 -4.79
CA GLN A 113 21.95 -9.30 -5.24
C GLN A 113 22.96 -8.62 -4.32
N GLU A 114 22.68 -7.41 -3.84
CA GLU A 114 23.53 -6.71 -2.88
C GLU A 114 23.56 -7.43 -1.53
N LEU A 115 22.42 -7.93 -1.05
CA LEU A 115 22.34 -8.76 0.15
C LEU A 115 23.10 -10.08 0.00
N LYS A 116 23.08 -10.71 -1.19
CA LYS A 116 23.89 -11.92 -1.48
C LYS A 116 25.39 -11.64 -1.47
N ARG A 117 25.81 -10.41 -1.79
CA ARG A 117 27.23 -9.99 -1.76
C ARG A 117 27.72 -9.70 -0.34
N CYS A 118 26.83 -9.32 0.56
CA CYS A 118 27.15 -9.08 1.97
C CYS A 118 27.57 -10.40 2.65
N LYS A 119 28.77 -10.43 3.24
CA LYS A 119 29.30 -11.63 3.90
C LYS A 119 29.16 -11.57 5.41
N THR A 120 29.05 -10.37 5.96
CA THR A 120 28.97 -10.13 7.41
C THR A 120 27.61 -9.59 7.83
N ARG A 121 27.23 -9.82 9.09
CA ARG A 121 25.97 -9.31 9.66
C ARG A 121 25.92 -7.77 9.67
N GLU A 122 27.06 -7.12 9.87
CA GLU A 122 27.18 -5.66 9.85
C GLU A 122 26.93 -5.09 8.45
N GLU A 123 27.46 -5.72 7.40
CA GLU A 123 27.20 -5.31 6.01
C GLU A 123 25.71 -5.44 5.67
N VAL A 124 25.07 -6.54 6.09
CA VAL A 124 23.62 -6.71 5.92
C VAL A 124 22.82 -5.63 6.66
N GLN A 125 23.21 -5.30 7.89
CA GLN A 125 22.57 -4.21 8.64
C GLN A 125 22.76 -2.86 7.96
N ARG A 126 23.96 -2.59 7.42
CA ARG A 126 24.25 -1.37 6.68
C ARG A 126 23.45 -1.30 5.38
N ALA A 127 23.34 -2.39 4.62
CA ALA A 127 22.53 -2.45 3.41
C ALA A 127 21.05 -2.17 3.71
N ARG A 128 20.50 -2.78 4.77
CA ARG A 128 19.14 -2.50 5.25
C ARG A 128 18.93 -1.05 5.66
N LEU A 129 19.88 -0.48 6.40
CA LEU A 129 19.81 0.90 6.84
C LEU A 129 19.92 1.86 5.66
N SER A 130 20.80 1.58 4.70
CA SER A 130 20.97 2.35 3.48
C SER A 130 19.70 2.34 2.64
N HIS A 131 19.09 1.18 2.46
CA HIS A 131 17.81 1.04 1.77
C HIS A 131 16.70 1.84 2.48
N ALA A 132 16.56 1.68 3.80
CA ALA A 132 15.58 2.44 4.58
C ALA A 132 15.82 3.96 4.53
N ALA A 133 17.08 4.39 4.55
CA ALA A 133 17.45 5.79 4.43
C ALA A 133 17.11 6.36 3.04
N ALA A 134 17.31 5.58 1.97
CA ALA A 134 16.92 5.95 0.62
C ALA A 134 15.40 6.15 0.50
N SER A 135 14.60 5.19 0.98
CA SER A 135 13.14 5.31 1.01
C SER A 135 12.65 6.47 1.90
N LEU A 136 13.34 6.77 3.00
CA LEU A 136 12.99 7.94 3.82
C LEU A 136 13.32 9.25 3.09
N ALA A 137 14.41 9.30 2.34
CA ALA A 137 14.78 10.46 1.55
C ALA A 137 13.77 10.74 0.43
N THR A 138 13.24 9.70 -0.24
CA THR A 138 12.19 9.86 -1.25
C THR A 138 10.91 10.43 -0.62
N VAL A 139 10.46 9.88 0.51
CA VAL A 139 9.30 10.39 1.27
C VAL A 139 9.50 11.84 1.69
N LYS A 140 10.67 12.17 2.24
CA LYS A 140 11.00 13.54 2.67
C LYS A 140 10.99 14.52 1.50
N ASN A 141 11.46 14.12 0.32
CA ASN A 141 11.43 14.98 -0.87
C ASN A 141 9.98 15.22 -1.33
N VAL A 142 9.14 14.18 -1.34
CA VAL A 142 7.70 14.30 -1.66
C VAL A 142 6.98 15.19 -0.66
N GLU A 143 7.29 15.07 0.63
CA GLU A 143 6.68 15.88 1.69
C GLU A 143 7.06 17.36 1.55
N ASN A 144 8.33 17.65 1.28
CA ASN A 144 8.85 19.01 1.18
C ASN A 144 8.54 19.72 -0.15
N ASP A 145 8.04 19.01 -1.17
CA ASP A 145 7.69 19.65 -2.46
C ASP A 145 6.39 20.48 -2.33
N PRO A 146 6.42 21.81 -2.54
CA PRO A 146 5.24 22.66 -2.42
C PRO A 146 4.27 22.55 -3.61
N HIS A 147 4.65 21.93 -4.73
CA HIS A 147 3.82 21.81 -5.94
C HIS A 147 2.91 20.58 -5.94
N ILE A 148 3.09 19.66 -4.98
CA ILE A 148 2.29 18.43 -4.89
C ILE A 148 1.14 18.64 -3.89
N PRO A 149 -0.13 18.46 -4.28
CA PRO A 149 -1.25 18.53 -3.34
C PRO A 149 -1.18 17.38 -2.32
N GLU A 150 -1.64 17.62 -1.08
CA GLU A 150 -1.51 16.66 0.05
C GLU A 150 -2.02 15.25 -0.28
N GLY A 151 -3.13 15.13 -1.02
CA GLY A 151 -3.67 13.84 -1.43
C GLY A 151 -2.71 13.04 -2.32
N LYS A 152 -2.02 13.72 -3.25
CA LYS A 152 -1.04 13.11 -4.14
C LYS A 152 0.28 12.82 -3.43
N LYS A 153 0.65 13.64 -2.43
CA LYS A 153 1.78 13.33 -1.53
C LYS A 153 1.53 12.02 -0.78
N LEU A 154 0.34 11.85 -0.20
CA LEU A 154 -0.02 10.63 0.51
C LEU A 154 0.03 9.41 -0.40
N GLU A 155 -0.45 9.52 -1.64
CA GLU A 155 -0.37 8.44 -2.62
C GLU A 155 1.07 8.03 -2.93
N LEU A 156 1.95 9.01 -3.20
CA LEU A 156 3.36 8.77 -3.49
C LEU A 156 4.11 8.16 -2.29
N VAL A 157 3.82 8.63 -1.08
CA VAL A 157 4.41 8.06 0.16
C VAL A 157 3.91 6.64 0.40
N MET A 158 2.63 6.37 0.13
CA MET A 158 2.09 5.02 0.22
C MET A 158 2.71 4.11 -0.84
N GLU A 159 2.94 4.60 -2.06
CA GLU A 159 3.61 3.87 -3.14
C GLU A 159 5.04 3.47 -2.74
N GLU A 160 5.82 4.38 -2.16
CA GLU A 160 7.16 4.07 -1.64
C GLU A 160 7.15 3.04 -0.51
N LEU A 161 6.10 3.02 0.33
CA LEU A 161 5.94 2.00 1.38
C LEU A 161 5.53 0.62 0.83
N MET A 162 4.93 0.58 -0.36
CA MET A 162 4.47 -0.65 -1.00
C MET A 162 5.54 -1.30 -1.92
N ARG A 163 6.69 -0.64 -2.14
CA ARG A 163 7.85 -1.21 -2.83
C ARG A 163 8.56 -2.27 -1.99
#